data_AF-A0A2E2WBP0-F1
#
_entry.id   AF-A0A2E2WBP0-F1
#
_cell.length_a   1.000
_cell.length_b   1.000
_cell.length_c   1.000
_cell.angle_alpha   90.00
_cell.angle_beta   90.00
_cell.angle_gamma   90.00
#
_symmetry.space_group_name_H-M   'P 1'
#
loop_
_entity.id
_entity.type
_entity.pdbx_description
1 polymer ?
#
loop_
_entity_poly.entity_id
_entity_poly.type
_entity_poly.pdbx_seq_one_letter_code
_entity_poly.pdbx_strand_id
1 'polypeptide(L)'
;MLEITTIKDVKVKIGEACKVLRKSNELSRDELAEVLDVSSTTIQNIENGKNATLDNILKVANHFGLLQSITKQINKVIVDQNDISLY
;
A
#
# COMPACT_ATOMS: atom_id res chain seq x y z
N MET A 1 25.37 -3.95 -10.97
CA MET A 1 24.98 -3.76 -9.56
C MET A 1 23.62 -4.42 -9.41
N LEU A 2 23.46 -5.41 -8.53
CA LEU A 2 22.12 -5.98 -8.27
C LEU A 2 21.31 -4.90 -7.56
N GLU A 3 20.20 -4.46 -8.15
CA GLU A 3 19.26 -3.56 -7.48
C GLU A 3 18.53 -4.35 -6.40
N ILE A 4 19.05 -4.29 -5.17
CA ILE A 4 18.38 -4.87 -4.01
C ILE A 4 17.29 -3.92 -3.57
N THR A 5 16.03 -4.28 -3.79
CA THR A 5 14.89 -3.53 -3.23
C THR A 5 14.80 -3.78 -1.72
N THR A 6 14.91 -2.73 -0.93
CA THR A 6 14.81 -2.84 0.54
C THR A 6 13.38 -2.59 1.03
N ILE A 7 13.09 -3.02 2.26
CA ILE A 7 11.81 -2.71 2.93
C ILE A 7 11.55 -1.20 2.98
N LYS A 8 12.62 -0.40 3.18
CA LYS A 8 12.53 1.06 3.21
C LYS A 8 12.08 1.60 1.85
N ASP A 9 12.63 1.08 0.76
CA ASP A 9 12.27 1.52 -0.60
C ASP A 9 10.79 1.23 -0.90
N VAL A 10 10.32 0.05 -0.54
CA VAL A 10 8.90 -0.33 -0.69
C VAL A 10 7.99 0.59 0.13
N LYS A 11 8.35 0.88 1.38
CA LYS A 11 7.58 1.82 2.22
C LYS A 11 7.50 3.23 1.63
N VAL A 12 8.60 3.73 1.08
CA VAL A 12 8.63 5.03 0.40
C VAL A 12 7.71 5.01 -0.82
N LYS A 13 7.75 3.95 -1.64
CA LYS A 13 6.86 3.81 -2.81
C LYS A 13 5.38 3.74 -2.45
N ILE A 14 5.03 3.05 -1.36
CA ILE A 14 3.66 3.03 -0.84
C ILE A 14 3.22 4.44 -0.43
N GLY A 15 4.08 5.18 0.28
CA GLY A 15 3.79 6.56 0.69
C GLY A 15 3.63 7.52 -0.49
N GLU A 16 4.51 7.40 -1.49
CA GLU A 16 4.42 8.15 -2.75
C GLU A 16 3.10 7.87 -3.46
N ALA A 17 2.71 6.60 -3.61
CA ALA A 17 1.45 6.20 -4.24
C ALA A 17 0.24 6.80 -3.51
N CYS A 18 0.19 6.68 -2.18
CA CYS A 18 -0.87 7.27 -1.36
C CYS A 18 -0.99 8.79 -1.60
N LYS A 19 0.13 9.50 -1.59
CA LYS A 19 0.17 10.95 -1.79
C LYS A 19 -0.28 11.38 -3.19
N VAL A 20 0.16 10.64 -4.22
CA VAL A 20 -0.21 10.92 -5.62
C VAL A 20 -1.71 10.72 -5.80
N LEU A 21 -2.25 9.58 -5.36
CA LEU A 21 -3.66 9.24 -5.51
C LEU A 21 -4.57 10.18 -4.71
N ARG A 22 -4.18 10.54 -3.48
CA ARG A 22 -4.92 11.52 -2.68
C ARG A 22 -5.02 12.86 -3.41
N LYS A 23 -3.89 13.37 -3.93
CA LYS A 23 -3.85 14.64 -4.64
C LYS A 23 -4.60 14.61 -5.98
N SER A 24 -4.55 13.50 -6.72
CA SER A 24 -5.28 13.36 -7.98
C SER A 24 -6.79 13.30 -7.79
N ASN A 25 -7.25 12.95 -6.59
CA ASN A 25 -8.66 13.00 -6.18
C ASN A 25 -9.00 14.31 -5.44
N GLU A 26 -8.11 15.31 -5.47
CA GLU A 26 -8.30 16.63 -4.85
C GLU A 26 -8.55 16.61 -3.33
N LEU A 27 -8.17 15.52 -2.65
CA LEU A 27 -8.36 15.37 -1.21
C LEU A 27 -7.20 15.99 -0.42
N SER A 28 -7.52 16.68 0.66
CA SER A 28 -6.60 16.96 1.77
C SER A 28 -6.32 15.70 2.58
N ARG A 29 -5.33 15.76 3.49
CA ARG A 29 -5.05 14.62 4.38
C ARG A 29 -6.19 14.36 5.36
N ASP A 30 -6.86 15.42 5.81
CA ASP A 30 -7.96 15.33 6.75
C ASP A 30 -9.17 14.66 6.08
N GLU A 31 -9.49 15.04 4.85
CA GLU A 31 -10.58 14.43 4.08
C GLU A 31 -10.31 12.94 3.78
N LEU A 32 -9.08 12.59 3.37
CA LEU A 32 -8.76 11.16 3.20
C LEU A 32 -8.81 10.40 4.52
N ALA A 33 -8.38 11.02 5.62
CA ALA A 33 -8.41 10.39 6.93
C ALA A 33 -9.85 10.09 7.39
N GLU A 34 -10.76 11.03 7.18
CA GLU A 34 -12.19 10.85 7.44
C GLU A 34 -12.79 9.71 6.62
N VAL A 35 -12.51 9.67 5.31
CA VAL A 35 -12.99 8.61 4.42
C VAL A 35 -12.50 7.21 4.84
N LEU A 36 -11.28 7.12 5.39
CA LEU A 36 -10.65 5.86 5.78
C LEU A 36 -10.87 5.49 7.26
N ASP A 37 -11.58 6.33 8.02
CA ASP A 37 -11.75 6.20 9.47
C ASP A 37 -10.40 6.01 10.18
N VAL A 38 -9.49 6.98 9.96
CA VAL A 38 -8.16 7.06 10.60
C VAL A 38 -7.84 8.51 10.96
N SER A 39 -6.73 8.74 11.67
CA SER A 39 -6.26 10.11 11.93
C SER A 39 -5.53 10.71 10.72
N SER A 40 -5.58 12.04 10.58
CA SER A 40 -4.77 12.77 9.58
C SER A 40 -3.27 12.51 9.75
N THR A 41 -2.80 12.39 11.00
CA THR A 41 -1.42 11.99 11.34
C THR A 41 -1.08 10.61 10.77
N THR A 42 -2.04 9.67 10.76
CA THR A 42 -1.87 8.36 10.14
C THR A 42 -1.65 8.50 8.64
N ILE A 43 -2.44 9.32 7.93
CA ILE A 43 -2.23 9.60 6.51
C ILE A 43 -0.85 10.22 6.26
N GLN A 44 -0.46 11.21 7.08
CA GLN A 44 0.88 11.79 7.00
C GLN A 44 2.00 10.76 7.21
N ASN A 45 1.84 9.84 8.17
CA ASN A 45 2.81 8.78 8.40
C ASN A 45 2.91 7.82 7.22
N ILE A 46 1.78 7.43 6.63
CA ILE A 46 1.73 6.61 5.41
C ILE A 46 2.50 7.30 4.29
N GLU A 47 2.17 8.56 3.99
CA GLU A 47 2.81 9.32 2.89
C GLU A 47 4.33 9.48 3.05
N ASN A 48 4.82 9.39 4.29
CA ASN A 48 6.24 9.47 4.61
C ASN A 48 6.92 8.10 4.76
N GLY A 49 6.20 6.98 4.52
CA GLY A 49 6.71 5.62 4.70
C GLY A 49 7.03 5.25 6.16
N LYS A 50 6.37 5.93 7.12
CA LYS A 50 6.56 5.76 8.57
C LYS A 50 5.41 4.94 9.18
N ASN A 51 5.42 4.82 10.50
CA ASN A 51 4.50 4.08 11.39
C ASN A 51 3.03 3.98 10.91
N ALA A 52 2.76 3.06 9.99
CA ALA A 52 1.45 2.69 9.52
C ALA A 52 1.30 1.17 9.69
N THR A 53 0.14 0.74 10.14
CA THR A 53 -0.19 -0.68 10.24
C THR A 53 -0.48 -1.24 8.85
N LEU A 54 -0.43 -2.57 8.71
CA LEU A 54 -0.86 -3.24 7.48
C LEU A 54 -2.30 -2.85 7.11
N ASP A 55 -3.20 -2.81 8.10
CA ASP A 55 -4.61 -2.41 7.90
C ASP A 55 -4.74 -1.00 7.30
N ASN A 56 -3.99 -0.02 7.82
CA ASN A 56 -3.99 1.33 7.26
C ASN A 56 -3.57 1.36 5.78
N ILE A 57 -2.58 0.55 5.40
CA ILE A 57 -2.13 0.44 4.01
C ILE A 57 -3.20 -0.24 3.14
N LEU A 58 -3.85 -1.28 3.64
CA LEU A 58 -4.90 -1.99 2.93
C LEU A 58 -6.18 -1.14 2.77
N LYS A 59 -6.51 -0.29 3.75
CA LYS A 59 -7.59 0.70 3.63
C LYS A 59 -7.34 1.68 2.49
N VAL A 60 -6.13 2.25 2.41
CA VAL A 60 -5.70 3.11 1.30
C VAL A 60 -5.76 2.37 -0.03
N ALA A 61 -5.21 1.15 -0.07
CA ALA A 61 -5.22 0.33 -1.28
C ALA A 61 -6.65 0.01 -1.75
N ASN A 62 -7.57 -0.28 -0.82
CA ASN A 62 -8.96 -0.53 -1.13
C ASN A 62 -9.65 0.70 -1.70
N HIS A 63 -9.50 1.86 -1.05
CA HIS A 63 -10.12 3.11 -1.47
C HIS A 63 -9.70 3.53 -2.89
N PHE A 64 -8.43 3.30 -3.26
CA PHE A 64 -7.92 3.62 -4.59
C PHE A 64 -7.92 2.43 -5.58
N GLY A 65 -8.62 1.33 -5.27
CA GLY A 65 -8.78 0.19 -6.19
C GLY A 65 -7.52 -0.65 -6.43
N LEU A 66 -6.50 -0.52 -5.58
CA LEU A 66 -5.25 -1.28 -5.66
C LEU A 66 -5.34 -2.68 -5.00
N LEU A 67 -6.37 -2.93 -4.18
CA LEU A 67 -6.49 -4.17 -3.42
C LEU A 67 -6.49 -5.41 -4.33
N GLN A 68 -7.20 -5.35 -5.46
CA GLN A 68 -7.25 -6.44 -6.43
C GLN A 68 -5.87 -6.76 -7.02
N SER A 69 -5.06 -5.73 -7.30
CA SER A 69 -3.70 -5.90 -7.79
C SER A 69 -2.80 -6.57 -6.75
N ILE A 70 -2.92 -6.18 -5.48
CA ILE A 70 -2.20 -6.81 -4.36
C ILE A 70 -2.59 -8.29 -4.25
N THR A 71 -3.89 -8.59 -4.22
CA THR A 71 -4.41 -9.96 -4.15
C THR A 71 -3.92 -10.81 -5.32
N LYS A 72 -3.89 -10.27 -6.55
CA LYS A 72 -3.38 -10.98 -7.73
C LYS A 72 -1.92 -11.40 -7.56
N GLN A 73 -1.07 -10.53 -7.02
CA GLN A 73 0.34 -10.86 -6.80
C GLN A 73 0.52 -11.90 -5.70
N ILE A 74 -0.24 -11.81 -4.62
CA ILE A 74 -0.22 -12.82 -3.54
C ILE A 74 -0.66 -14.19 -4.08
N ASN A 75 -1.76 -14.23 -4.85
CA ASN A 75 -2.27 -15.47 -5.42
C ASN A 75 -1.28 -16.12 -6.37
N LYS A 76 -0.55 -15.33 -7.17
CA LYS A 76 0.52 -15.85 -8.03
C LYS A 76 1.57 -16.61 -7.21
N VAL A 77 2.01 -16.05 -6.09
CA VAL A 77 2.99 -16.71 -5.21
C VAL A 77 2.42 -18.00 -4.60
N ILE A 78 1.15 -18.01 -4.20
CA ILE A 78 0.51 -19.22 -3.63
C ILE A 78 0.40 -20.32 -4.68
N VAL A 79 -0.02 -19.98 -5.91
CA VAL A 79 -0.15 -20.95 -7.02
C VAL A 79 1.22 -21.49 -7.43
N ASP A 80 2.21 -20.60 -7.63
CA ASP A 80 3.57 -20.98 -8.02
C ASP A 80 4.24 -21.91 -6.96
N GLN A 81 3.86 -21.81 -5.68
CA GLN A 81 4.33 -22.72 -4.62
C GLN A 81 3.65 -24.09 -4.63
N ASN A 82 2.39 -24.16 -5.02
CA ASN A 82 1.66 -25.44 -5.09
C ASN A 82 2.14 -26.31 -6.25
N ASP A 83 2.59 -25.72 -7.36
CA ASP A 83 3.18 -26.46 -8.48
C ASP A 83 4.56 -27.07 -8.16
N ILE A 84 5.28 -26.52 -7.18
CA ILE A 84 6.58 -27.05 -6.72
C ILE A 84 6.39 -28.25 -5.77
N SER A 85 5.23 -28.39 -5.13
CA SER A 85 4.93 -29.47 -4.17
C SER A 85 4.43 -30.77 -4.82
N LEU A 86 4.28 -30.82 -6.15
CA LEU A 86 3.82 -32.00 -6.90
C LEU A 86 4.96 -32.86 -7.47
N TYR A 87 6.21 -32.59 -7.11
CA TYR A 87 7.41 -33.38 -7.40
C TYR A 87 8.19 -33.65 -6.11
#